data_AF-A0A516SH09-F1
#
_entry.id   AF-A0A516SH09-F1
#
_cell.length_a   1.000
_cell.length_b   1.000
_cell.length_c   1.000
_cell.angle_alpha   90.00
_cell.angle_beta   90.00
_cell.angle_gamma   90.00
#
_symmetry.space_group_name_H-M   'P 1'
#
loop_
_entity.id
_entity.type
_entity.pdbx_description
1 polymer ?
#
loop_
_entity_poly.entity_id
_entity_poly.type
_entity_poly.pdbx_seq_one_letter_code
_entity_poly.pdbx_strand_id
1 'polypeptide(L)'
;MSIPTPHDALFKQFMSVPDTAKDFLEAHLPPVLRNLCNLNTLRYESASFVEEDLRACFSDILFSVEAAGQAGYIYVLVEHQSTADEHMAFRLMRYCIAAMNAHLLKGHKRLPPVLPLLFYHGSISPYPYSNDWLTLFENPALAAQLYTSPFPLVDVTVIPDEEIYRHKRAAPLEFIQKNIRLRNAQQLCKVLADLINLYAYLPEQIESLTRYVLQVGETDQPPGVLLEILARGAPQYKEIVMTAAQQLRQEGREEGREEGREEGRQEGRQEGEQTGVLKVARAMLAKGMDKDTIMQMTGLDPSRLDHASHGAPSLQG
;
A
#
# COMPACT_ATOMS: atom_id res chain seq x y z
N MET A 1 35.52 -21.67 -7.67
CA MET A 1 34.44 -20.70 -7.44
C MET A 1 33.22 -21.50 -7.02
N SER A 2 32.81 -21.41 -5.75
CA SER A 2 31.64 -22.11 -5.24
C SER A 2 30.40 -21.39 -5.77
N ILE A 3 29.64 -22.03 -6.65
CA ILE A 3 28.31 -21.54 -7.05
C ILE A 3 27.44 -21.74 -5.80
N PRO A 4 26.82 -20.69 -5.22
CA PRO A 4 25.84 -20.87 -4.17
C PRO A 4 24.73 -21.76 -4.77
N THR A 5 24.49 -22.94 -4.15
CA THR A 5 23.46 -23.92 -4.54
C THR A 5 23.54 -24.47 -5.99
N PRO A 6 24.47 -25.40 -6.30
CA PRO A 6 24.61 -25.98 -7.64
C PRO A 6 23.36 -26.75 -8.11
N HIS A 7 22.62 -27.39 -7.20
CA HIS A 7 21.38 -28.10 -7.53
C HIS A 7 20.28 -27.16 -8.01
N ASP A 8 20.14 -26.00 -7.37
CA ASP A 8 19.16 -24.97 -7.71
C ASP A 8 19.48 -24.33 -9.07
N ALA A 9 20.76 -23.98 -9.28
CA ALA A 9 21.23 -23.42 -10.55
C ALA A 9 20.97 -24.37 -11.73
N LEU A 10 21.25 -25.67 -11.57
CA LEU A 10 20.96 -26.67 -12.59
C LEU A 10 19.47 -26.75 -12.90
N PHE A 11 18.63 -26.81 -11.86
CA PHE A 11 17.18 -26.87 -12.02
C PHE A 11 16.63 -25.67 -12.79
N LYS A 12 17.02 -24.45 -12.37
CA LYS A 12 16.65 -23.20 -13.06
C LYS A 12 17.08 -23.18 -14.52
N GLN A 13 18.31 -23.61 -14.81
CA GLN A 13 18.82 -23.62 -16.17
C GLN A 13 17.96 -24.52 -17.07
N PHE A 14 17.62 -25.73 -16.63
CA PHE A 14 16.77 -26.65 -17.40
C PHE A 14 15.35 -26.14 -17.53
N MET A 15 14.74 -25.69 -16.43
CA MET A 15 13.35 -25.23 -16.42
C MET A 15 13.14 -23.89 -17.12
N SER A 16 14.20 -23.13 -17.39
CA SER A 16 14.12 -21.92 -18.23
C SER A 16 13.88 -22.24 -19.71
N VAL A 17 14.11 -23.49 -20.14
CA VAL A 17 13.87 -23.95 -21.52
C VAL A 17 12.40 -24.37 -21.67
N PRO A 18 11.60 -23.73 -22.54
CA PRO A 18 10.15 -23.99 -22.62
C PRO A 18 9.78 -25.44 -22.93
N ASP A 19 10.47 -26.10 -23.87
CA ASP A 19 10.19 -27.49 -24.23
C ASP A 19 10.49 -28.43 -23.05
N THR A 20 11.60 -28.21 -22.34
CA THR A 20 11.96 -28.98 -21.14
C THR A 20 10.93 -28.79 -20.03
N ALA A 21 10.50 -27.56 -19.78
CA ALA A 21 9.47 -27.28 -18.79
C ALA A 21 8.11 -27.90 -19.16
N LYS A 22 7.75 -27.88 -20.45
CA LYS A 22 6.55 -28.53 -20.96
C LYS A 22 6.60 -30.04 -20.74
N ASP A 23 7.68 -30.70 -21.17
CA ASP A 23 7.88 -32.15 -21.00
C ASP A 23 7.83 -32.53 -19.50
N PHE A 24 8.45 -31.72 -18.64
CA PHE A 24 8.39 -31.89 -17.19
C PHE A 24 6.95 -31.85 -16.65
N LEU A 25 6.17 -30.85 -17.05
CA LEU A 25 4.77 -30.73 -16.63
C LEU A 25 3.90 -31.86 -17.19
N GLU A 26 4.13 -32.29 -18.43
CA GLU A 26 3.42 -33.42 -19.05
C GLU A 26 3.66 -34.74 -18.31
N ALA A 27 4.89 -34.94 -17.83
CA ALA A 27 5.32 -36.14 -17.11
C ALA A 27 4.83 -36.17 -15.65
N HIS A 28 4.77 -35.02 -14.98
CA HIS A 28 4.58 -34.98 -13.52
C HIS A 28 3.24 -34.41 -13.05
N LEU A 29 2.51 -33.65 -13.88
CA LEU A 29 1.18 -33.18 -13.48
C LEU A 29 0.19 -34.34 -13.43
N PRO A 30 -0.59 -34.47 -12.33
CA PRO A 30 -1.73 -35.39 -12.29
C PRO A 30 -2.67 -35.13 -13.47
N PRO A 31 -3.27 -36.16 -14.11
CA PRO A 31 -4.08 -36.00 -15.31
C PRO A 31 -5.21 -34.97 -15.17
N VAL A 32 -5.85 -34.91 -14.00
CA VAL A 32 -6.92 -33.95 -13.70
C VAL A 32 -6.43 -32.51 -13.81
N LEU A 33 -5.25 -32.20 -13.27
CA LEU A 33 -4.65 -30.87 -13.31
C LEU A 33 -4.06 -30.56 -14.67
N ARG A 34 -3.42 -31.55 -15.31
CA ARG A 34 -2.88 -31.40 -16.67
C ARG A 34 -3.97 -31.04 -17.68
N ASN A 35 -5.16 -31.61 -17.54
CA ASN A 35 -6.30 -31.32 -18.42
C ASN A 35 -6.85 -29.89 -18.25
N LEU A 36 -6.46 -29.15 -17.20
CA LEU A 36 -6.80 -27.74 -17.01
C LEU A 36 -5.83 -26.80 -17.76
N CYS A 37 -4.69 -27.30 -18.22
CA CYS A 37 -3.60 -26.50 -18.76
C CYS A 37 -3.41 -26.74 -20.26
N ASN A 38 -3.49 -25.70 -21.09
CA ASN A 38 -3.01 -25.78 -22.47
C ASN A 38 -1.48 -25.62 -22.49
N LEU A 39 -0.74 -26.72 -22.28
CA LEU A 39 0.73 -26.68 -22.15
C LEU A 39 1.47 -26.20 -23.41
N ASN A 40 0.82 -26.14 -24.58
CA ASN A 40 1.40 -25.52 -25.78
C ASN A 40 1.53 -23.99 -25.67
N THR A 41 0.92 -23.38 -24.66
CA THR A 41 0.96 -21.94 -24.40
C THR A 41 1.88 -21.57 -23.25
N LEU A 42 2.65 -22.54 -22.74
CA LEU A 42 3.55 -22.37 -21.61
C LEU A 42 4.55 -21.24 -21.86
N ARG A 43 4.60 -20.26 -20.94
CA ARG A 43 5.54 -19.15 -20.97
C ARG A 43 6.20 -18.99 -19.61
N TYR A 44 7.51 -18.82 -19.60
CA TYR A 44 8.26 -18.48 -18.40
C TYR A 44 8.00 -17.02 -18.02
N GLU A 45 7.57 -16.78 -16.77
CA GLU A 45 7.34 -15.45 -16.21
C GLU A 45 8.57 -15.03 -15.40
N SER A 46 9.15 -13.86 -15.70
CA SER A 46 10.35 -13.40 -15.00
C SER A 46 10.07 -13.04 -13.53
N ALA A 47 10.96 -13.48 -12.64
CA ALA A 47 10.89 -13.35 -11.18
C ALA A 47 11.03 -11.91 -10.62
N SER A 48 10.83 -10.86 -11.43
CA SER A 48 10.73 -9.46 -10.99
C SER A 48 9.49 -9.17 -10.11
N PHE A 49 8.83 -10.22 -9.63
CA PHE A 49 7.46 -10.30 -9.17
C PHE A 49 7.31 -10.18 -7.64
N VAL A 50 8.41 -9.97 -6.92
CA VAL A 50 8.41 -10.06 -5.46
C VAL A 50 9.04 -8.83 -4.82
N GLU A 51 8.41 -8.37 -3.74
CA GLU A 51 8.88 -7.29 -2.87
C GLU A 51 10.36 -7.49 -2.49
N GLU A 52 11.06 -6.42 -2.16
CA GLU A 52 12.50 -6.48 -1.84
C GLU A 52 12.83 -7.48 -0.72
N ASP A 53 11.94 -7.62 0.28
CA ASP A 53 12.06 -8.59 1.38
C ASP A 53 11.82 -10.03 0.94
N LEU A 54 11.06 -10.19 -0.13
CA LEU A 54 10.71 -11.48 -0.66
C LEU A 54 11.84 -11.98 -1.57
N ARG A 55 12.41 -11.17 -2.49
CA ARG A 55 13.44 -11.56 -3.46
C ARG A 55 14.62 -12.40 -2.93
N ALA A 56 15.03 -12.22 -1.68
CA ALA A 56 16.10 -13.00 -1.06
C ALA A 56 15.74 -14.48 -0.81
N CYS A 57 14.44 -14.84 -0.87
CA CYS A 57 13.91 -16.17 -0.60
C CYS A 57 13.38 -16.91 -1.84
N PHE A 58 13.27 -16.27 -3.01
CA PHE A 58 12.62 -16.86 -4.19
C PHE A 58 13.64 -17.56 -5.09
N SER A 59 13.48 -18.87 -5.21
CA SER A 59 14.06 -19.65 -6.29
C SER A 59 13.13 -19.69 -7.52
N ASP A 60 11.89 -19.26 -7.35
CA ASP A 60 10.76 -19.93 -7.98
C ASP A 60 10.68 -19.69 -9.49
N ILE A 61 10.53 -20.80 -10.19
CA ILE A 61 10.14 -20.82 -11.58
C ILE A 61 8.64 -20.67 -11.64
N LEU A 62 8.19 -19.58 -12.27
CA LEU A 62 6.78 -19.31 -12.51
C LEU A 62 6.50 -19.42 -14.01
N PHE A 63 5.49 -20.18 -14.38
CA PHE A 63 4.99 -20.23 -15.75
C PHE A 63 3.55 -19.77 -15.84
N SER A 64 3.18 -19.14 -16.95
CA SER A 64 1.79 -18.97 -17.38
C SER A 64 1.39 -19.99 -18.44
N VAL A 65 0.17 -20.52 -18.32
CA VAL A 65 -0.49 -21.36 -19.33
C VAL A 65 -1.93 -20.91 -19.50
N GLU A 66 -2.47 -20.95 -20.71
CA GLU A 66 -3.90 -20.72 -20.92
C GLU A 66 -4.72 -21.84 -20.26
N ALA A 67 -5.82 -21.46 -19.60
CA ALA A 67 -6.77 -22.42 -19.05
C ALA A 67 -7.47 -23.17 -20.20
N ALA A 68 -7.46 -24.50 -20.15
CA ALA A 68 -8.06 -25.33 -21.18
C ALA A 68 -9.57 -25.07 -21.28
N GLY A 69 -10.02 -24.60 -22.44
CA GLY A 69 -11.45 -24.37 -22.71
C GLY A 69 -12.08 -23.19 -21.96
N GLN A 70 -11.29 -22.32 -21.33
CA GLN A 70 -11.77 -21.15 -20.59
C GLN A 70 -10.90 -19.92 -20.87
N ALA A 71 -11.50 -18.73 -20.75
CA ALA A 71 -10.74 -17.48 -20.86
C ALA A 71 -9.92 -17.26 -19.58
N GLY A 72 -8.62 -17.04 -19.72
CA GLY A 72 -7.71 -16.75 -18.62
C GLY A 72 -6.47 -17.63 -18.62
N TYR A 73 -5.61 -17.40 -17.62
CA TYR A 73 -4.37 -18.15 -17.43
C TYR A 73 -4.37 -18.85 -16.07
N ILE A 74 -3.69 -19.98 -16.00
CA ILE A 74 -3.25 -20.64 -14.77
C ILE A 74 -1.76 -20.35 -14.65
N TYR A 75 -1.32 -19.96 -13.46
CA TYR A 75 0.11 -19.97 -13.16
C TYR A 75 0.52 -21.32 -12.61
N VAL A 76 1.66 -21.83 -13.06
CA VAL A 76 2.29 -23.02 -12.48
C VAL A 76 3.56 -22.57 -11.79
N LEU A 77 3.57 -22.71 -10.47
CA LEU A 77 4.70 -22.36 -9.63
C LEU A 77 5.45 -23.63 -9.28
N VAL A 78 6.73 -23.69 -9.64
CA VAL A 78 7.57 -24.86 -9.38
C VAL A 78 8.69 -24.47 -8.43
N GLU A 79 8.69 -25.10 -7.26
CA GLU A 79 9.70 -24.88 -6.24
C GLU A 79 10.67 -26.06 -6.14
N HIS A 80 11.95 -25.76 -6.11
CA HIS A 80 13.02 -26.76 -5.98
C HIS A 80 13.45 -26.90 -4.53
N GLN A 81 13.57 -28.13 -4.04
CA GLN A 81 14.09 -28.42 -2.71
C GLN A 81 15.00 -29.65 -2.69
N SER A 82 16.22 -29.46 -2.17
CA SER A 82 17.16 -30.55 -1.87
C SER A 82 17.12 -31.02 -0.42
N THR A 83 16.40 -30.32 0.46
CA THR A 83 16.28 -30.63 1.89
C THR A 83 14.80 -30.72 2.24
N ALA A 84 14.42 -31.70 3.06
CA ALA A 84 13.04 -31.81 3.51
C ALA A 84 12.73 -30.69 4.51
N ASP A 85 11.69 -29.92 4.24
CA ASP A 85 11.21 -28.82 5.07
C ASP A 85 9.77 -29.11 5.48
N GLU A 86 9.50 -29.09 6.78
CA GLU A 86 8.19 -29.38 7.38
C GLU A 86 7.12 -28.36 6.97
N HIS A 87 7.51 -27.11 6.73
CA HIS A 87 6.60 -26.00 6.45
C HIS A 87 6.50 -25.68 4.95
N MET A 88 6.98 -26.57 4.07
CA MET A 88 7.05 -26.35 2.64
C MET A 88 5.68 -26.04 2.01
N ALA A 89 4.63 -26.73 2.43
CA ALA A 89 3.28 -26.49 1.92
C ALA A 89 2.79 -25.07 2.23
N PHE A 90 3.05 -24.56 3.44
CA PHE A 90 2.72 -23.18 3.80
C PHE A 90 3.56 -22.17 3.00
N ARG A 91 4.84 -22.48 2.77
CA ARG A 91 5.73 -21.63 1.95
C ARG A 91 5.23 -21.51 0.52
N LEU A 92 4.86 -22.62 -0.12
CA LEU A 92 4.26 -22.65 -1.45
C LEU A 92 2.96 -21.84 -1.53
N MET A 93 2.11 -21.88 -0.49
CA MET A 93 0.90 -21.06 -0.45
C MET A 93 1.21 -19.56 -0.40
N ARG A 94 2.22 -19.14 0.38
CA ARG A 94 2.69 -17.74 0.37
C ARG A 94 3.13 -17.31 -1.02
N TYR A 95 3.83 -18.19 -1.74
CA TYR A 95 4.29 -17.91 -3.09
C TYR A 95 3.13 -17.81 -4.09
N CYS A 96 2.13 -18.69 -3.96
CA CYS A 96 0.90 -18.60 -4.76
C CYS A 96 0.17 -17.26 -4.53
N ILE A 97 0.03 -16.81 -3.29
CA ILE A 97 -0.60 -15.52 -2.95
C ILE A 97 0.23 -14.34 -3.49
N ALA A 98 1.56 -14.41 -3.41
CA ALA A 98 2.43 -13.39 -3.99
C ALA A 98 2.27 -13.30 -5.51
N ALA A 99 2.21 -14.43 -6.22
CA ALA A 99 1.97 -14.47 -7.66
C ALA A 99 0.58 -13.91 -8.02
N MET A 100 -0.44 -14.23 -7.23
CA MET A 100 -1.79 -13.65 -7.36
C MET A 100 -1.79 -12.13 -7.19
N ASN A 101 -1.10 -11.61 -6.17
CA ASN A 101 -1.02 -10.17 -5.92
C ASN A 101 -0.31 -9.42 -7.06
N ALA A 102 0.84 -9.93 -7.49
CA ALA A 102 1.60 -9.28 -8.54
C ALA A 102 0.91 -9.36 -9.92
N HIS A 103 -0.01 -10.32 -10.13
CA HIS A 103 -0.93 -10.29 -11.26
C HIS A 103 -1.88 -9.09 -11.19
N LEU A 104 -2.46 -8.78 -10.04
CA LEU A 104 -3.34 -7.60 -9.88
C LEU A 104 -2.56 -6.30 -10.09
N LEU A 105 -1.31 -6.22 -9.60
CA LEU A 105 -0.45 -5.04 -9.79
C LEU A 105 -0.10 -4.77 -11.27
N LYS A 106 -0.14 -5.79 -12.14
CA LYS A 106 -0.03 -5.62 -13.61
C LYS A 106 -1.29 -5.00 -14.25
N GLY A 107 -2.33 -4.68 -13.47
CA GLY A 107 -3.57 -4.07 -13.94
C GLY A 107 -4.68 -5.07 -14.31
N HIS A 108 -4.47 -6.36 -14.03
CA HIS A 108 -5.51 -7.37 -14.23
C HIS A 108 -6.61 -7.23 -13.16
N LYS A 109 -7.87 -7.50 -13.56
CA LYS A 109 -9.06 -7.29 -12.71
C LYS A 109 -9.50 -8.51 -11.89
N ARG A 110 -8.96 -9.70 -12.20
CA ARG A 110 -9.35 -10.97 -11.56
C ARG A 110 -8.11 -11.75 -11.19
N LEU A 111 -8.20 -12.57 -10.15
CA LEU A 111 -7.12 -13.45 -9.73
C LEU A 111 -6.98 -14.64 -10.69
N PRO A 112 -5.75 -15.05 -11.02
CA PRO A 112 -5.48 -16.31 -11.70
C PRO A 112 -5.34 -17.43 -10.67
N PRO A 113 -5.82 -18.65 -10.96
CA PRO A 113 -5.43 -19.83 -10.21
C PRO A 113 -3.91 -20.03 -10.28
N VAL A 114 -3.29 -20.41 -9.17
CA VAL A 114 -1.87 -20.77 -9.11
C VAL A 114 -1.75 -22.21 -8.64
N LEU A 115 -1.08 -23.05 -9.43
CA LEU A 115 -0.82 -24.44 -9.14
C LEU A 115 0.61 -24.59 -8.56
N PRO A 116 0.77 -24.85 -7.26
CA PRO A 116 2.07 -25.13 -6.68
C PRO A 116 2.53 -26.56 -6.99
N LEU A 117 3.81 -26.71 -7.32
CA LEU A 117 4.49 -27.98 -7.54
C LEU A 117 5.81 -27.98 -6.78
N LEU A 118 6.02 -29.03 -5.98
CA LEU A 118 7.28 -29.25 -5.26
C LEU A 118 8.14 -30.25 -6.03
N PHE A 119 9.28 -29.79 -6.53
CA PHE A 119 10.36 -30.65 -7.03
C PHE A 119 11.33 -30.97 -5.89
N TYR A 120 11.18 -32.16 -5.30
CA TYR A 120 11.99 -32.62 -4.18
C TYR A 120 12.97 -33.73 -4.60
N HIS A 121 14.25 -33.58 -4.24
CA HIS A 121 15.29 -34.60 -4.50
C HIS A 121 16.26 -34.78 -3.31
N GLY A 122 15.77 -34.55 -2.09
CA GLY A 122 16.60 -34.67 -0.89
C GLY A 122 16.93 -36.11 -0.48
N SER A 123 17.82 -36.22 0.52
CA SER A 123 18.30 -37.51 1.03
C SER A 123 17.27 -38.29 1.87
N ILE A 124 16.21 -37.63 2.37
CA ILE A 124 15.12 -38.27 3.11
C ILE A 124 14.07 -38.72 2.10
N SER A 125 13.86 -40.03 1.95
CA SER A 125 12.94 -40.59 0.97
C SER A 125 12.02 -41.65 1.58
N PRO A 126 10.70 -41.61 1.31
CA PRO A 126 9.98 -40.58 0.55
C PRO A 126 9.96 -39.22 1.26
N TYR A 127 9.54 -38.16 0.57
CA TYR A 127 9.35 -36.84 1.20
C TYR A 127 8.44 -36.97 2.43
N PRO A 128 8.88 -36.55 3.63
CA PRO A 128 8.24 -36.97 4.88
C PRO A 128 7.07 -36.09 5.32
N TYR A 129 6.80 -34.96 4.65
CA TYR A 129 5.83 -33.97 5.09
C TYR A 129 4.64 -33.86 4.13
N SER A 130 3.53 -33.32 4.64
CA SER A 130 2.31 -33.11 3.85
C SER A 130 2.49 -31.98 2.84
N ASN A 131 1.90 -32.16 1.65
CA ASN A 131 1.77 -31.11 0.63
C ASN A 131 0.44 -30.34 0.76
N ASP A 132 -0.41 -30.71 1.72
CA ASP A 132 -1.62 -29.96 2.06
C ASP A 132 -1.31 -29.03 3.25
N TRP A 133 -1.28 -27.73 2.99
CA TRP A 133 -0.97 -26.73 4.01
C TRP A 133 -1.99 -26.71 5.16
N LEU A 134 -3.22 -27.18 4.95
CA LEU A 134 -4.24 -27.24 5.99
C LEU A 134 -3.90 -28.27 7.07
N THR A 135 -3.09 -29.28 6.75
CA THR A 135 -2.66 -30.27 7.75
C THR A 135 -1.60 -29.73 8.71
N LEU A 136 -1.05 -28.53 8.46
CA LEU A 136 -0.09 -27.88 9.34
C LEU A 136 -0.74 -27.21 10.55
N PHE A 137 -2.07 -27.05 10.55
CA PHE A 137 -2.80 -26.53 11.70
C PHE A 137 -3.06 -27.64 12.73
N GLU A 138 -3.08 -27.27 14.01
CA GLU A 138 -3.48 -28.18 15.09
C GLU A 138 -4.88 -28.78 14.87
N ASN A 139 -5.78 -28.02 14.22
CA ASN A 139 -7.11 -28.48 13.82
C ASN A 139 -7.36 -28.22 12.32
N PRO A 140 -7.03 -29.19 11.44
CA PRO A 140 -7.19 -29.03 9.98
C PRO A 140 -8.63 -28.81 9.53
N ALA A 141 -9.61 -29.39 10.23
CA ALA A 141 -11.03 -29.22 9.88
C ALA A 141 -11.51 -27.77 10.15
N LEU A 142 -11.08 -27.18 11.27
CA LEU A 142 -11.33 -25.77 11.57
C LEU A 142 -10.64 -24.86 10.55
N ALA A 143 -9.39 -25.16 10.18
CA ALA A 143 -8.66 -24.39 9.17
C ALA A 143 -9.39 -24.44 7.82
N ALA A 144 -9.81 -25.63 7.37
CA ALA A 144 -10.59 -25.79 6.15
C ALA A 144 -11.87 -24.94 6.18
N GLN A 145 -12.61 -24.97 7.30
CA GLN A 145 -13.81 -24.15 7.47
C GLN A 145 -13.52 -22.65 7.35
N LEU A 146 -12.46 -22.15 7.98
CA LEU A 146 -12.11 -20.72 7.98
C LEU A 146 -11.56 -20.23 6.64
N TYR A 147 -10.77 -21.05 5.95
CA TYR A 147 -10.06 -20.62 4.74
C TYR A 147 -10.78 -20.96 3.42
N THR A 148 -11.86 -21.75 3.47
CA THR A 148 -12.67 -22.10 2.28
C THR A 148 -14.09 -21.55 2.33
N SER A 149 -14.48 -20.88 3.40
CA SER A 149 -15.79 -20.21 3.52
C SER A 149 -15.68 -18.71 3.23
N PRO A 150 -16.79 -18.05 2.83
CA PRO A 150 -16.85 -16.60 2.81
C PRO A 150 -16.49 -16.00 4.18
N PHE A 151 -15.70 -14.93 4.18
CA PHE A 151 -15.35 -14.20 5.40
C PHE A 151 -16.56 -13.46 5.97
N PRO A 152 -16.70 -13.34 7.31
CA PRO A 152 -17.75 -12.53 7.91
C PRO A 152 -17.52 -11.05 7.61
N LEU A 153 -18.60 -10.35 7.21
CA LEU A 153 -18.61 -8.89 7.01
C LEU A 153 -19.37 -8.22 8.16
N VAL A 154 -18.71 -7.28 8.85
CA VAL A 154 -19.37 -6.37 9.79
C VAL A 154 -19.68 -5.06 9.06
N ASP A 155 -20.88 -4.96 8.49
CA ASP A 155 -21.35 -3.77 7.79
C ASP A 155 -22.21 -2.90 8.72
N VAL A 156 -21.57 -1.97 9.43
CA VAL A 156 -22.27 -1.06 10.35
C VAL A 156 -23.27 -0.15 9.65
N THR A 157 -23.21 0.00 8.32
CA THR A 157 -24.09 0.92 7.58
C THR A 157 -25.55 0.45 7.56
N VAL A 158 -25.77 -0.87 7.67
CA VAL A 158 -27.10 -1.48 7.65
C VAL A 158 -27.63 -1.85 9.04
N ILE A 159 -26.80 -1.77 10.08
CA ILE A 159 -27.18 -2.10 11.46
C ILE A 159 -27.95 -0.92 12.07
N PRO A 160 -29.18 -1.07 12.58
CA PRO A 160 -29.90 0.00 13.26
C PRO A 160 -29.13 0.57 14.46
N ASP A 161 -29.25 1.87 14.72
CA ASP A 161 -28.49 2.53 15.79
C ASP A 161 -28.82 1.92 17.18
N GLU A 162 -30.08 1.57 17.42
CA GLU A 162 -30.56 0.95 18.66
C GLU A 162 -29.98 -0.44 18.90
N GLU A 163 -29.56 -1.11 17.82
CA GLU A 163 -28.82 -2.37 17.89
C GLU A 163 -27.34 -2.09 18.20
N ILE A 164 -26.72 -1.13 17.51
CA ILE A 164 -25.34 -0.69 17.77
C ILE A 164 -25.14 -0.31 19.24
N TYR A 165 -26.10 0.39 19.86
CA TYR A 165 -26.02 0.78 21.27
C TYR A 165 -25.86 -0.40 22.24
N ARG A 166 -26.26 -1.61 21.83
CA ARG A 166 -26.14 -2.85 22.61
C ARG A 166 -24.80 -3.54 22.43
N HIS A 167 -23.95 -3.09 21.51
CA HIS A 167 -22.64 -3.67 21.20
C HIS A 167 -21.56 -3.30 22.22
N LYS A 168 -21.98 -2.79 23.38
CA LYS A 168 -21.14 -2.52 24.55
C LYS A 168 -19.95 -1.62 24.19
N ARG A 169 -18.72 -2.10 24.39
CA ARG A 169 -17.48 -1.36 24.13
C ARG A 169 -17.20 -1.11 22.64
N ALA A 170 -17.85 -1.83 21.73
CA ALA A 170 -17.73 -1.55 20.30
C ALA A 170 -18.66 -0.41 19.84
N ALA A 171 -19.74 -0.14 20.59
CA ALA A 171 -20.79 0.80 20.19
C ALA A 171 -20.26 2.20 19.84
N PRO A 172 -19.35 2.85 20.60
CA PRO A 172 -18.84 4.16 20.22
C PRO A 172 -18.14 4.17 18.86
N LEU A 173 -17.34 3.15 18.55
CA LEU A 173 -16.61 3.01 17.30
C LEU A 173 -17.57 2.79 16.12
N GLU A 174 -18.50 1.86 16.27
CA GLU A 174 -19.45 1.54 15.21
C GLU A 174 -20.42 2.70 14.95
N PHE A 175 -20.95 3.31 16.02
CA PHE A 175 -21.85 4.44 15.93
C PHE A 175 -21.17 5.64 15.27
N ILE A 176 -19.93 5.97 15.68
CA ILE A 176 -19.23 7.11 15.10
C ILE A 176 -18.88 6.86 13.65
N GLN A 177 -18.35 5.69 13.28
CA GLN A 177 -17.98 5.41 11.89
C GLN A 177 -19.20 5.38 10.95
N LYS A 178 -20.35 4.89 11.43
CA LYS A 178 -21.60 4.93 10.67
C LYS A 178 -22.08 6.35 10.41
N ASN A 179 -22.02 7.21 11.43
CA ASN A 179 -22.76 8.47 11.44
C ASN A 179 -21.89 9.73 11.28
N ILE A 180 -20.55 9.63 11.24
CA ILE A 180 -19.64 10.80 11.23
C ILE A 180 -19.87 11.77 10.06
N ARG A 181 -20.40 11.28 8.93
CA ARG A 181 -20.70 12.07 7.73
C ARG A 181 -22.04 12.79 7.78
N LEU A 182 -22.85 12.55 8.81
CA LEU A 182 -24.12 13.26 8.97
C LEU A 182 -23.85 14.66 9.53
N ARG A 183 -24.48 15.69 8.94
CA ARG A 183 -24.29 17.11 9.30
C ARG A 183 -24.81 17.52 10.69
N ASN A 184 -25.10 16.56 11.57
CA ASN A 184 -25.60 16.79 12.92
C ASN A 184 -24.60 16.30 13.99
N ALA A 185 -23.39 16.85 13.95
CA ALA A 185 -22.32 16.50 14.87
C ALA A 185 -22.70 16.73 16.35
N GLN A 186 -23.57 17.69 16.66
CA GLN A 186 -24.04 17.91 18.03
C GLN A 186 -24.82 16.72 18.57
N GLN A 187 -25.81 16.21 17.83
CA GLN A 187 -26.60 15.06 18.27
C GLN A 187 -25.73 13.81 18.37
N LEU A 188 -24.83 13.64 17.41
CA LEU A 188 -23.87 12.55 17.40
C LEU A 188 -22.94 12.60 18.61
N CYS A 189 -22.39 13.75 18.98
CA CYS A 189 -21.56 13.89 20.19
C CYS A 189 -22.35 13.63 21.48
N LYS A 190 -23.64 13.95 21.53
CA LYS A 190 -24.49 13.62 22.70
C LYS A 190 -24.63 12.11 22.85
N VAL A 191 -25.05 11.43 21.79
CA VAL A 191 -25.18 9.96 21.80
C VAL A 191 -23.84 9.30 22.08
N LEU A 192 -22.76 9.80 21.47
CA LEU A 192 -21.41 9.28 21.73
C LEU A 192 -21.02 9.43 23.21
N ALA A 193 -21.31 10.59 23.82
CA ALA A 193 -21.06 10.80 25.24
C ALA A 193 -21.87 9.85 26.12
N ASP A 194 -23.13 9.58 25.77
CA ASP A 194 -23.96 8.60 26.46
C ASP A 194 -23.35 7.19 26.35
N LEU A 195 -22.93 6.78 25.15
CA LEU A 195 -22.33 5.46 24.92
C LEU A 195 -21.01 5.26 25.67
N ILE A 196 -20.15 6.27 25.73
CA ILE A 196 -18.86 6.17 26.45
C ILE A 196 -19.04 6.17 27.98
N ASN A 197 -20.21 6.57 28.50
CA ASN A 197 -20.52 6.45 29.92
C ASN A 197 -20.98 5.06 30.34
N LEU A 198 -21.45 4.22 29.40
CA LEU A 198 -21.98 2.90 29.72
C LEU A 198 -20.90 1.90 30.13
N TYR A 199 -19.65 2.13 29.71
CA TYR A 199 -18.52 1.22 29.95
C TYR A 199 -17.23 2.00 30.19
N ALA A 200 -16.25 1.36 30.84
CA ALA A 200 -14.91 1.91 30.94
C ALA A 200 -14.12 1.69 29.64
N TYR A 201 -13.47 2.76 29.19
CA TYR A 201 -12.54 2.83 28.05
C TYR A 201 -11.17 3.31 28.51
N LEU A 202 -10.14 2.90 27.76
CA LEU A 202 -8.77 3.38 27.96
C LEU A 202 -8.63 4.83 27.47
N PRO A 203 -7.72 5.63 28.08
CA PRO A 203 -7.46 7.01 27.65
C PRO A 203 -7.16 7.13 26.14
N GLU A 204 -6.38 6.21 25.59
CA GLU A 204 -5.96 6.21 24.19
C GLU A 204 -7.16 6.00 23.24
N GLN A 205 -8.18 5.24 23.66
CA GLN A 205 -9.40 5.03 22.89
C GLN A 205 -10.22 6.32 22.82
N ILE A 206 -10.35 7.02 23.95
CA ILE A 206 -11.08 8.29 24.03
C ILE A 206 -10.35 9.39 23.27
N GLU A 207 -9.02 9.44 23.38
CA GLU A 207 -8.18 10.37 22.62
C GLU A 207 -8.37 10.14 21.10
N SER A 208 -8.27 8.90 20.65
CA SER A 208 -8.44 8.51 19.24
C SER A 208 -9.84 8.86 18.73
N LEU A 209 -10.89 8.56 19.50
CA LEU A 209 -12.27 8.93 19.16
C LEU A 209 -12.43 10.44 19.06
N THR A 210 -11.86 11.20 19.99
CA THR A 210 -11.93 12.67 19.99
C THR A 210 -11.23 13.26 18.76
N ARG A 211 -10.01 12.81 18.47
CA ARG A 211 -9.26 13.24 17.28
C ARG A 211 -10.03 12.92 16.00
N TYR A 212 -10.56 11.70 15.89
CA TYR A 212 -11.35 11.28 14.72
C TYR A 212 -12.58 12.17 14.49
N VAL A 213 -13.35 12.46 15.55
CA VAL A 213 -14.51 13.35 15.48
C VAL A 213 -14.12 14.74 14.97
N LEU A 214 -13.00 15.28 15.45
CA LEU A 214 -12.54 16.63 15.07
C LEU A 214 -11.96 16.70 13.64
N GLN A 215 -11.33 15.63 13.17
CA GLN A 215 -10.70 15.59 11.84
C GLN A 215 -11.70 15.30 10.72
N VAL A 216 -12.64 14.38 10.97
CA VAL A 216 -13.52 13.83 9.91
C VAL A 216 -14.97 14.31 10.06
N GLY A 217 -15.37 14.80 11.23
CA GLY A 217 -16.74 15.25 11.48
C GLY A 217 -17.13 16.45 10.63
N GLU A 218 -18.08 16.25 9.71
CA GLU A 218 -18.65 17.34 8.92
C GLU A 218 -19.63 18.15 9.77
N THR A 219 -19.27 19.40 10.10
CA THR A 219 -20.07 20.25 10.98
C THR A 219 -19.89 21.73 10.67
N ASP A 220 -20.99 22.48 10.73
CA ASP A 220 -20.96 23.95 10.72
C ASP A 220 -20.63 24.53 12.10
N GLN A 221 -20.56 23.68 13.13
CA GLN A 221 -20.32 24.09 14.51
C GLN A 221 -18.83 24.20 14.81
N PRO A 222 -18.40 25.23 15.57
CA PRO A 222 -17.02 25.33 16.02
C PRO A 222 -16.60 24.07 16.81
N PRO A 223 -15.36 23.56 16.62
CA PRO A 223 -14.84 22.40 17.34
C PRO A 223 -15.01 22.48 18.87
N GLY A 224 -14.93 23.68 19.44
CA GLY A 224 -15.13 23.91 20.88
C GLY A 224 -16.51 23.48 21.38
N VAL A 225 -17.56 23.63 20.58
CA VAL A 225 -18.94 23.25 20.95
C VAL A 225 -19.04 21.73 21.08
N LEU A 226 -18.46 20.99 20.13
CA LEU A 226 -18.46 19.52 20.16
C LEU A 226 -17.67 18.98 21.36
N LEU A 227 -16.53 19.58 21.66
CA LEU A 227 -15.71 19.23 22.81
C LEU A 227 -16.43 19.50 24.13
N GLU A 228 -17.17 20.60 24.23
CA GLU A 228 -17.99 20.87 25.41
C GLU A 228 -19.11 19.84 25.57
N ILE A 229 -19.75 19.40 24.49
CA ILE A 229 -20.78 18.34 24.55
C ILE A 229 -20.16 17.04 25.08
N LEU A 230 -19.03 16.62 24.53
CA LEU A 230 -18.34 15.40 24.98
C LEU A 230 -17.84 15.52 26.43
N ALA A 231 -17.22 16.64 26.80
CA ALA A 231 -16.69 16.86 28.14
C ALA A 231 -17.77 16.98 29.22
N ARG A 232 -18.94 17.55 28.89
CA ARG A 232 -20.09 17.61 29.81
C ARG A 232 -20.82 16.27 29.88
N GLY A 233 -20.95 15.60 28.75
CA GLY A 233 -21.62 14.30 28.66
C GLY A 233 -20.82 13.22 29.35
N ALA A 234 -19.48 13.21 29.23
CA ALA A 234 -18.60 12.26 29.91
C ALA A 234 -17.50 12.96 30.75
N PRO A 235 -17.85 13.52 31.92
CA PRO A 235 -16.93 14.32 32.74
C PRO A 235 -15.63 13.62 33.15
N GLN A 236 -15.66 12.30 33.35
CA GLN A 236 -14.49 11.49 33.68
C GLN A 236 -13.43 11.48 32.58
N TYR A 237 -13.81 11.82 31.36
CA TYR A 237 -12.93 11.87 30.19
C TYR A 237 -12.58 13.29 29.76
N LYS A 238 -13.04 14.31 30.50
CA LYS A 238 -12.85 15.72 30.15
C LYS A 238 -11.39 16.09 29.89
N GLU A 239 -10.46 15.70 30.77
CA GLU A 239 -9.05 16.05 30.61
C GLU A 239 -8.45 15.45 29.33
N ILE A 240 -8.80 14.21 29.02
CA ILE A 240 -8.35 13.50 27.81
C ILE A 240 -8.92 14.18 26.56
N VAL A 241 -10.23 14.46 26.54
CA VAL A 241 -10.89 15.14 25.42
C VAL A 241 -10.26 16.51 25.15
N MET A 242 -9.99 17.29 26.20
CA MET A 242 -9.40 18.63 26.06
C MET A 242 -7.93 18.55 25.61
N THR A 243 -7.17 17.59 26.13
CA THR A 243 -5.76 17.39 25.76
C THR A 243 -5.65 16.96 24.30
N ALA A 244 -6.46 16.00 23.86
CA ALA A 244 -6.53 15.53 22.47
C ALA A 244 -6.79 16.70 21.50
N ALA A 245 -7.77 17.54 21.83
CA ALA A 245 -8.09 18.71 21.04
C ALA A 245 -6.98 19.76 21.00
N GLN A 246 -6.27 19.96 22.11
CA GLN A 246 -5.15 20.89 22.16
C GLN A 246 -3.98 20.41 21.32
N GLN A 247 -3.63 19.12 21.41
CA GLN A 247 -2.58 18.53 20.59
C GLN A 247 -2.91 18.62 19.11
N LEU A 248 -4.13 18.27 18.71
CA LEU A 248 -4.57 18.38 17.30
C LEU A 248 -4.45 19.82 16.77
N ARG A 249 -4.81 20.82 17.59
CA ARG A 249 -4.64 22.24 17.22
C ARG A 249 -3.18 22.66 17.12
N GLN A 250 -2.31 22.10 17.95
CA GLN A 250 -0.88 22.39 17.92
C GLN A 250 -0.24 21.75 16.68
N GLU A 251 -0.56 20.50 16.38
CA GLU A 251 -0.14 19.78 15.17
C GLU A 251 -0.54 20.57 13.92
N GLY A 252 -1.81 20.96 13.78
CA GLY A 252 -2.26 21.73 12.62
C GLY A 252 -1.61 23.12 12.49
N ARG A 253 -1.15 23.73 13.60
CA ARG A 253 -0.37 24.98 13.57
C ARG A 253 1.07 24.75 13.14
N GLU A 254 1.66 23.63 13.55
CA GLU A 254 3.01 23.23 13.18
C GLU A 254 3.05 22.86 11.69
N GLU A 255 2.12 22.04 11.22
CA GLU A 255 1.93 21.69 9.81
C GLU A 255 1.78 22.96 8.95
N GLY A 256 0.83 23.84 9.28
CA GLY A 256 0.64 25.08 8.51
C GLY A 256 1.85 26.02 8.54
N ARG A 257 2.69 25.96 9.58
CA ARG A 257 3.94 26.73 9.65
C ARG A 257 5.04 26.11 8.77
N GLU A 258 5.10 24.78 8.69
CA GLU A 258 6.02 24.06 7.83
C GLU A 258 5.66 24.25 6.37
N GLU A 259 4.39 24.07 6.00
CA GLU A 259 3.87 24.32 4.65
C GLU A 259 4.18 25.77 4.22
N GLY A 260 3.82 26.77 5.04
CA GLY A 260 4.10 28.17 4.71
C GLY A 260 5.59 28.51 4.63
N ARG A 261 6.46 27.78 5.36
CA ARG A 261 7.93 27.92 5.21
C ARG A 261 8.42 27.30 3.92
N GLU A 262 7.88 26.17 3.52
CA GLU A 262 8.26 25.50 2.28
C GLU A 262 7.81 26.31 1.07
N GLU A 263 6.56 26.75 1.04
CA GLU A 263 6.02 27.65 0.01
C GLU A 263 6.86 28.93 -0.09
N GLY A 264 7.07 29.63 1.03
CA GLY A 264 7.88 30.85 1.05
C GLY A 264 9.34 30.63 0.63
N ARG A 265 9.91 29.44 0.88
CA ARG A 265 11.25 29.09 0.40
C ARG A 265 11.27 28.82 -1.10
N GLN A 266 10.25 28.17 -1.64
CA GLN A 266 10.11 27.92 -3.07
C GLN A 266 9.91 29.24 -3.83
N GLU A 267 8.97 30.07 -3.38
CA GLU A 267 8.73 31.40 -3.94
C GLU A 267 9.99 32.27 -3.88
N GLY A 268 10.63 32.38 -2.70
CA GLY A 268 11.85 33.15 -2.53
C GLY A 268 13.02 32.64 -3.39
N ARG A 269 13.11 31.32 -3.64
CA ARG A 269 14.11 30.76 -4.56
C ARG A 269 13.82 31.15 -6.00
N GLN A 270 12.56 31.06 -6.44
CA GLN A 270 12.15 31.45 -7.80
C GLN A 270 12.36 32.94 -8.04
N GLU A 271 11.95 33.80 -7.11
CA GLU A 271 12.16 35.25 -7.20
C GLU A 271 13.66 35.61 -7.18
N GLY A 272 14.44 34.95 -6.32
CA GLY A 272 15.88 35.13 -6.23
C GLY A 272 16.61 34.72 -7.51
N GLU A 273 16.21 33.60 -8.12
CA GLU A 273 16.74 33.13 -9.40
C GLU A 273 16.39 34.11 -10.53
N GLN A 274 15.12 34.51 -10.66
CA GLN A 274 14.71 35.50 -11.67
C GLN A 274 15.47 36.82 -11.50
N THR A 275 15.60 37.31 -10.27
CA THR A 275 16.35 38.54 -9.97
C THR A 275 17.83 38.37 -10.27
N GLY A 276 18.42 37.23 -9.96
CA GLY A 276 19.82 36.89 -10.25
C GLY A 276 20.11 36.87 -11.74
N VAL A 277 19.27 36.19 -12.52
CA VAL A 277 19.36 36.12 -13.99
C VAL A 277 19.25 37.52 -14.60
N LEU A 278 18.30 38.35 -14.15
CA LEU A 278 18.18 39.74 -14.61
C LEU A 278 19.39 40.61 -14.24
N LYS A 279 19.97 40.45 -13.05
CA LYS A 279 21.20 41.16 -12.63
C LYS A 279 22.39 40.77 -13.51
N VAL A 280 22.55 39.48 -13.81
CA VAL A 280 23.61 38.98 -14.69
C VAL A 280 23.43 39.50 -16.12
N ALA A 281 22.22 39.44 -16.67
CA ALA A 281 21.90 39.99 -17.99
C ALA A 281 22.21 41.49 -18.08
N ARG A 282 21.87 42.28 -17.05
CA ARG A 282 22.26 43.71 -16.96
C ARG A 282 23.77 43.91 -16.98
N ALA A 283 24.53 43.11 -16.25
CA ALA A 283 25.99 43.19 -16.24
C ALA A 283 26.62 42.81 -17.58
N MET A 284 26.05 41.82 -18.30
CA MET A 284 26.48 41.43 -19.64
C MET A 284 26.20 42.52 -20.67
N LEU A 285 25.01 43.14 -20.63
CA LEU A 285 24.66 44.30 -21.46
C LEU A 285 25.62 45.46 -21.23
N ALA A 286 25.94 45.78 -19.98
CA ALA A 286 26.89 46.84 -19.62
C ALA A 286 28.32 46.58 -20.13
N LYS A 287 28.70 45.31 -20.35
CA LYS A 287 29.98 44.90 -20.95
C LYS A 287 29.95 44.82 -22.48
N GLY A 288 28.84 45.17 -23.11
CA GLY A 288 28.71 45.23 -24.57
C GLY A 288 28.48 43.86 -25.25
N MET A 289 28.03 42.85 -24.51
CA MET A 289 27.62 41.57 -25.10
C MET A 289 26.31 41.73 -25.88
N ASP A 290 26.18 41.08 -27.03
CA ASP A 290 25.00 41.20 -27.89
C ASP A 290 23.77 40.51 -27.26
N LYS A 291 22.58 41.02 -27.59
CA LYS A 291 21.32 40.56 -26.99
C LYS A 291 21.04 39.08 -27.28
N ASP A 292 21.37 38.59 -28.47
CA ASP A 292 21.10 37.21 -28.87
C ASP A 292 21.95 36.22 -28.04
N THR A 293 23.22 36.52 -27.84
CA THR A 293 24.12 35.75 -26.97
C THR A 293 23.63 35.77 -25.51
N ILE A 294 23.18 36.91 -24.99
CA ILE A 294 22.66 37.01 -23.61
C ILE A 294 21.39 36.16 -23.45
N MET A 295 20.47 36.19 -24.41
CA MET A 295 19.26 35.37 -24.38
C MET A 295 19.59 33.87 -24.38
N GLN A 296 20.56 33.44 -25.21
CA GLN A 296 21.01 32.04 -25.23
C GLN A 296 21.66 31.60 -23.92
N MET A 297 22.44 32.47 -23.27
CA MET A 297 23.14 32.15 -22.02
C MET A 297 22.26 32.21 -20.76
N THR A 298 21.24 33.08 -20.75
CA THR A 298 20.40 33.34 -19.58
C THR A 298 19.02 32.71 -19.67
N GLY A 299 18.60 32.26 -20.85
CA GLY A 299 17.26 31.72 -21.11
C GLY A 299 16.15 32.76 -21.02
N LEU A 300 16.46 34.06 -21.03
CA LEU A 300 15.47 35.13 -20.98
C LEU A 300 14.79 35.36 -22.33
N ASP A 301 13.47 35.55 -22.32
CA ASP A 301 12.72 36.03 -23.48
C ASP A 301 12.98 37.52 -23.79
N PRO A 302 12.74 37.99 -25.03
CA PRO A 302 13.03 39.36 -25.45
C PRO A 302 12.41 40.44 -24.55
N SER A 303 11.15 40.25 -24.14
CA SER A 303 10.43 41.20 -23.30
C SER A 303 11.08 41.37 -21.92
N ARG A 304 11.56 40.28 -21.32
CA ARG A 304 12.25 40.31 -20.02
C ARG A 304 13.64 40.92 -20.13
N LEU A 305 14.34 40.70 -21.24
CA LEU A 305 15.64 41.33 -21.51
C LEU A 305 15.51 42.85 -21.76
N ASP A 306 14.45 43.28 -22.44
CA ASP A 306 14.19 44.71 -22.66
C ASP A 306 13.86 45.43 -21.34
N HIS A 307 13.10 44.81 -20.43
CA HIS A 307 12.92 45.32 -19.07
C HIS A 307 14.23 45.39 -18.26
N ALA A 308 15.19 44.50 -18.52
CA ALA A 308 16.52 44.57 -17.90
C ALA A 308 17.31 45.79 -18.40
N SER A 309 17.18 46.14 -19.69
CA SER A 309 17.93 47.23 -20.35
C SER A 309 17.52 48.66 -19.94
N HIS A 310 16.27 48.88 -19.53
CA HIS A 310 15.76 50.22 -19.17
C HIS A 310 16.19 50.70 -17.76
N GLY A 311 16.93 49.90 -17.00
CA GLY A 311 17.38 50.21 -15.64
C GLY A 311 18.89 50.45 -15.47
N ALA A 312 19.67 50.45 -16.56
CA ALA A 312 21.11 50.73 -16.48
C ALA A 312 21.36 52.25 -16.60
N PRO A 313 21.98 52.92 -15.61
CA PRO A 313 22.41 54.30 -15.80
C PRO A 313 23.49 54.32 -16.87
N SER A 314 23.25 55.11 -17.92
CA SER A 314 24.20 55.36 -19.01
C SER A 314 25.49 55.96 -18.45
N LEU A 315 26.54 55.15 -18.37
CA LEU A 315 27.91 55.62 -18.14
C LEU A 315 28.38 56.32 -19.41
N GLN A 316 28.32 57.65 -19.42
CA GLN A 316 29.06 58.49 -20.37
C GLN A 316 30.44 58.82 -19.77
N GLY A 317 31.45 58.55 -20.61
CA GLY A 317 32.83 59.08 -20.68
C GLY A 317 33.40 59.86 -19.51
#